data_AF-A0A2X3E1K6-F1
#
_entry.id   AF-A0A2X3E1K6-F1
#
_cell.length_a   1.000
_cell.length_b   1.000
_cell.length_c   1.000
_cell.angle_alpha   90.00
_cell.angle_beta   90.00
_cell.angle_gamma   90.00
#
_symmetry.space_group_name_H-M   'P 1'
#
loop_
_entity.id
_entity.type
_entity.pdbx_description
1 polymer ?
#
loop_
_entity_poly.entity_id
_entity_poly.type
_entity_poly.pdbx_seq_one_letter_code
_entity_poly.pdbx_strand_id
1 'polypeptide(L)'
;MGVVSPNKYVTEEVLADFYENILEKTLIGIREEGFDFKGVIFFGIMITEEGAKLLEYNVRMGDPETQSVLSLMESDLVDVILNALDEKLNETTIKWNEGYCVNVVLSSKGYPEAYEKGYEISIDESLKGEYFIAGAKKEGDTLVTSGGSTFCSR
;
A
#
# COMPACT_ATOMS: atom_id res chain seq x y z
N MET A 1 4.80 -12.43 -4.94
CA MET A 1 4.17 -11.13 -5.24
C MET A 1 5.07 -10.03 -4.68
N GLY A 2 4.98 -8.80 -5.15
CA GLY A 2 5.79 -7.69 -4.64
C GLY A 2 5.34 -6.37 -5.26
N VAL A 3 5.78 -5.26 -4.69
CA VAL A 3 5.43 -3.91 -5.12
C VAL A 3 6.69 -3.07 -5.27
N VAL A 4 6.68 -2.15 -6.22
CA VAL A 4 7.69 -1.10 -6.36
C VAL A 4 7.02 0.26 -6.31
N SER A 5 7.62 1.20 -5.59
CA SER A 5 7.19 2.60 -5.53
C SER A 5 8.39 3.53 -5.67
N PRO A 6 8.31 4.64 -6.43
CA PRO A 6 7.26 4.96 -7.39
C PRO A 6 7.31 4.04 -8.62
N ASN A 7 6.18 3.88 -9.33
CA ASN A 7 6.12 3.11 -10.56
C ASN A 7 6.49 3.99 -11.76
N LYS A 8 7.59 3.66 -12.45
CA LYS A 8 8.12 4.41 -13.60
C LYS A 8 7.15 4.56 -14.79
N TYR A 9 6.11 3.73 -14.87
CA TYR A 9 5.10 3.81 -15.93
C TYR A 9 4.00 4.83 -15.63
N VAL A 10 3.95 5.35 -14.40
CA VAL A 10 3.06 6.45 -14.01
C VAL A 10 3.74 7.76 -14.39
N THR A 11 3.58 8.16 -15.65
CA THR A 11 4.09 9.43 -16.18
C THR A 11 3.18 10.60 -15.78
N GLU A 12 3.62 11.83 -16.02
CA GLU A 12 2.80 13.03 -15.81
C GLU A 12 1.49 12.99 -16.62
N GLU A 13 1.53 12.46 -17.84
CA GLU A 13 0.35 12.28 -18.71
C GLU A 13 -0.63 11.27 -18.11
N VAL A 14 -0.14 10.12 -17.63
CA VAL A 14 -0.98 9.11 -16.96
C VAL A 14 -1.60 9.67 -15.68
N LEU A 15 -0.84 10.45 -14.90
CA LEU A 15 -1.36 11.10 -13.71
C LEU A 15 -2.46 12.11 -14.07
N ALA A 16 -2.21 12.98 -15.05
CA ALA A 16 -3.19 13.98 -15.48
C ALA A 16 -4.51 13.33 -15.92
N ASP A 17 -4.42 12.27 -16.73
CA ASP A 17 -5.59 11.49 -17.15
C ASP A 17 -6.33 10.84 -15.97
N PHE A 18 -5.60 10.26 -15.02
CA PHE A 18 -6.18 9.74 -13.78
C PHE A 18 -6.90 10.84 -12.97
N TYR A 19 -6.29 12.02 -12.82
CA TYR A 19 -6.89 13.15 -12.09
C TYR A 19 -8.22 13.56 -12.71
N GLU A 20 -8.23 13.88 -14.00
CA GLU A 20 -9.41 14.37 -14.72
C GLU A 20 -10.50 13.30 -14.87
N ASN A 21 -10.12 12.09 -15.29
CA ASN A 21 -11.09 11.10 -15.70
C ASN A 21 -11.57 10.16 -14.60
N ILE A 22 -10.84 10.07 -13.48
CA ILE A 22 -11.15 9.14 -12.39
C ILE A 22 -11.28 9.87 -11.06
N LEU A 23 -10.24 10.55 -10.58
CA LEU A 23 -10.26 11.14 -9.23
C LEU A 23 -11.34 12.22 -9.10
N GLU A 24 -11.35 13.22 -9.98
CA GLU A 24 -12.31 14.32 -9.91
C GLU A 24 -13.76 13.85 -10.02
N LYS A 25 -14.03 12.91 -10.94
CA LYS A 25 -15.38 12.33 -11.10
C LYS A 25 -15.80 11.53 -9.86
N THR A 26 -14.87 10.83 -9.24
CA THR A 26 -15.12 10.13 -7.96
C THR A 26 -15.52 11.13 -6.87
N LEU A 27 -14.77 12.24 -6.74
CA LEU A 27 -15.04 13.27 -5.72
C LEU A 27 -16.38 13.99 -5.94
N ILE A 28 -16.76 14.22 -7.21
CA ILE A 28 -18.09 14.75 -7.56
C ILE A 28 -19.17 13.79 -7.08
N GLY A 29 -19.08 12.50 -7.44
CA GLY A 29 -20.07 11.50 -7.04
C GLY A 29 -20.21 11.37 -5.52
N ILE A 30 -19.09 11.30 -4.78
CA ILE A 30 -19.08 11.28 -3.31
C ILE A 30 -19.84 12.48 -2.74
N ARG A 31 -19.65 13.67 -3.30
CA ARG A 31 -20.33 14.90 -2.84
C ARG A 31 -21.82 14.88 -3.17
N GLU A 32 -22.18 14.48 -4.39
CA GLU A 32 -23.58 14.44 -4.84
C GLU A 32 -24.42 13.42 -4.05
N GLU A 33 -23.81 12.29 -3.67
CA GLU A 33 -24.45 11.28 -2.84
C GLU A 33 -24.46 11.62 -1.34
N GLY A 34 -23.76 12.68 -0.93
CA GLY A 34 -23.61 13.05 0.47
C GLY A 34 -22.84 11.99 1.28
N PHE A 35 -21.91 11.29 0.62
CA PHE A 35 -21.14 10.21 1.23
C PHE A 35 -20.00 10.79 2.08
N ASP A 36 -20.20 10.84 3.40
CA ASP A 36 -19.20 11.32 4.37
C ASP A 36 -18.13 10.25 4.64
N PHE A 37 -17.23 10.05 3.66
CA PHE A 37 -16.11 9.12 3.76
C PHE A 37 -14.83 9.82 4.23
N LYS A 38 -14.27 9.32 5.34
CA LYS A 38 -12.96 9.73 5.87
C LYS A 38 -12.05 8.51 5.94
N GLY A 39 -10.99 8.50 5.14
CA GLY A 39 -10.07 7.38 5.08
C GLY A 39 -9.23 7.39 3.82
N VAL A 40 -8.73 6.22 3.45
CA VAL A 40 -7.91 6.02 2.25
C VAL A 40 -8.76 5.38 1.16
N ILE A 41 -8.81 6.03 0.00
CA ILE A 41 -9.30 5.42 -1.24
C ILE A 41 -8.10 4.97 -2.05
N PHE A 42 -7.96 3.66 -2.22
CA PHE A 42 -6.96 3.05 -3.07
C PHE A 42 -7.59 2.66 -4.40
N PHE A 43 -7.10 3.28 -5.48
CA PHE A 43 -7.59 3.11 -6.84
C PHE A 43 -6.78 2.02 -7.55
N GLY A 44 -7.44 0.92 -7.92
CA GLY A 44 -6.87 -0.06 -8.82
C GLY A 44 -6.98 0.45 -10.25
N ILE A 45 -5.86 0.83 -10.87
CA ILE A 45 -5.83 1.43 -12.21
C ILE A 45 -5.12 0.50 -13.22
N MET A 46 -5.69 0.39 -14.42
CA MET A 46 -5.03 -0.18 -15.58
C MET A 46 -4.62 0.94 -16.55
N ILE A 47 -3.33 1.03 -16.86
CA ILE A 47 -2.82 1.94 -17.90
C ILE A 47 -2.99 1.23 -19.24
N THR A 48 -3.76 1.84 -20.15
CA THR A 48 -4.06 1.29 -21.49
C THR A 48 -3.65 2.27 -22.59
N GLU A 49 -3.70 1.83 -23.84
CA GLU A 49 -3.49 2.71 -25.01
C GLU A 49 -4.56 3.80 -25.12
N GLU A 50 -5.74 3.61 -24.49
CA GLU A 50 -6.85 4.58 -24.46
C GLU A 50 -6.88 5.40 -23.16
N GLY A 51 -5.79 5.41 -22.39
CA GLY A 51 -5.68 6.09 -21.10
C GLY A 51 -5.87 5.17 -19.88
N ALA A 52 -5.85 5.77 -18.69
CA ALA A 52 -6.08 5.13 -17.41
C ALA A 52 -7.55 4.69 -17.27
N LYS A 53 -7.74 3.42 -16.93
CA LYS A 53 -9.06 2.85 -16.63
C LYS A 53 -9.11 2.39 -15.19
N LEU A 54 -10.19 2.73 -14.49
CA LEU A 54 -10.46 2.24 -13.15
C LEU A 54 -10.89 0.76 -13.22
N LEU A 55 -10.24 -0.09 -12.43
CA LEU A 55 -10.60 -1.49 -12.23
C LEU A 55 -11.48 -1.67 -10.99
N GLU A 56 -11.03 -1.10 -9.86
CA GLU A 56 -11.68 -1.27 -8.57
C GLU A 56 -11.34 -0.14 -7.60
N TYR A 57 -12.21 0.03 -6.60
CA TYR A 57 -11.93 0.82 -5.40
C TYR A 57 -11.67 -0.11 -4.23
N ASN A 58 -10.66 0.23 -3.43
CA ASN A 58 -10.50 -0.27 -2.08
C ASN A 58 -10.58 0.90 -1.10
N VAL A 59 -11.38 0.77 -0.04
CA VAL A 59 -11.59 1.83 0.97
C VAL A 59 -10.65 1.69 2.18
N ARG A 60 -9.45 1.16 1.93
CA ARG A 60 -8.37 0.94 2.88
C ARG A 60 -7.03 0.92 2.14
N MET A 61 -5.93 1.07 2.87
CA MET A 61 -4.60 0.96 2.25
C MET A 61 -4.35 -0.46 1.71
N GLY A 62 -3.62 -0.59 0.60
CA GLY A 62 -3.31 -1.88 -0.03
C GLY A 62 -2.25 -2.69 0.74
N ASP A 63 -2.33 -4.01 0.67
CA ASP A 63 -1.25 -4.92 1.12
C ASP A 63 -0.85 -5.76 -0.10
N PRO A 64 0.40 -5.65 -0.60
CA PRO A 64 1.60 -5.14 0.09
C PRO A 64 2.05 -3.71 -0.31
N GLU A 65 1.15 -2.89 -0.88
CA GLU A 65 1.48 -1.55 -1.38
C GLU A 65 1.83 -0.55 -0.27
N THR A 66 1.15 -0.63 0.87
CA THR A 66 1.33 0.28 2.01
C THR A 66 2.79 0.31 2.46
N GLN A 67 3.42 -0.86 2.57
CA GLN A 67 4.80 -1.01 3.00
C GLN A 67 5.75 -0.28 2.06
N SER A 68 5.53 -0.33 0.74
CA SER A 68 6.37 0.39 -0.22
C SER A 68 6.13 1.89 -0.23
N VAL A 69 4.87 2.33 -0.15
CA VAL A 69 4.53 3.75 -0.20
C VAL A 69 4.97 4.44 1.09
N LEU A 70 4.61 3.91 2.25
CA LEU A 70 4.90 4.57 3.53
C LEU A 70 6.39 4.59 3.88
N SER A 71 7.20 3.63 3.43
CA SER A 71 8.67 3.69 3.61
C SER A 71 9.32 4.86 2.84
N LEU A 72 8.61 5.47 1.88
CA LEU A 72 9.05 6.69 1.21
C LEU A 72 8.42 7.97 1.79
N MET A 73 7.50 7.87 2.74
CA MET A 73 6.86 9.03 3.34
C MET A 73 7.82 9.74 4.30
N GLU A 74 8.00 11.05 4.11
CA GLU A 74 8.77 11.90 5.04
C GLU A 74 7.86 12.47 6.13
N SER A 75 6.62 12.82 5.77
CA SER A 75 5.62 13.34 6.70
C SER A 75 5.21 12.30 7.76
N ASP A 76 4.75 12.78 8.93
CA ASP A 76 4.14 11.92 9.93
C ASP A 76 2.74 11.48 9.48
N LEU A 77 2.54 10.17 9.37
CA LEU A 77 1.25 9.60 9.00
C LEU A 77 0.15 9.91 10.03
N VAL A 78 0.50 10.01 11.32
CA VAL A 78 -0.45 10.32 12.39
C VAL A 78 -1.04 11.71 12.17
N ASP A 79 -0.21 12.70 11.84
CA ASP A 79 -0.66 14.07 11.56
C ASP A 79 -1.62 14.12 10.36
N VAL A 80 -1.32 13.37 9.30
CA VAL A 80 -2.20 13.27 8.12
C VAL A 80 -3.55 12.67 8.49
N ILE A 81 -3.56 11.60 9.30
CA ILE A 81 -4.80 10.96 9.76
C ILE A 81 -5.60 11.91 10.64
N LEU A 82 -4.97 12.59 11.60
CA LEU A 82 -5.65 13.53 12.49
C LEU A 82 -6.26 14.70 11.70
N ASN A 83 -5.52 15.27 10.75
CA ASN A 83 -6.07 16.33 9.89
C ASN A 83 -7.22 15.85 9.01
N ALA A 84 -7.21 14.59 8.55
CA ALA A 84 -8.33 14.02 7.81
C ALA A 84 -9.58 13.87 8.70
N LEU A 85 -9.41 13.44 9.95
CA LEU A 85 -10.50 13.31 10.92
C LEU A 85 -11.10 14.69 11.27
N ASP A 86 -10.24 15.70 11.41
CA ASP A 86 -10.60 17.09 11.71
C ASP A 86 -11.09 17.89 10.48
N GLU A 87 -11.25 17.26 9.31
CA GLU A 87 -11.69 17.89 8.05
C GLU A 87 -10.75 19.02 7.55
N LYS A 88 -9.46 18.93 7.86
CA LYS A 88 -8.40 19.88 7.48
C LYS A 88 -7.40 19.31 6.49
N LEU A 89 -7.79 18.27 5.74
CA LEU A 89 -6.89 17.62 4.79
C LEU A 89 -6.42 18.59 3.68
N ASN A 90 -7.21 19.60 3.35
CA ASN A 90 -6.85 20.69 2.43
C ASN A 90 -5.68 21.56 2.92
N GLU A 91 -5.36 21.54 4.21
CA GLU A 91 -4.24 22.25 4.83
C GLU A 91 -3.01 21.35 5.00
N THR A 92 -3.12 20.07 4.63
CA THR A 92 -2.07 19.06 4.82
C THR A 92 -1.24 18.91 3.55
N THR A 93 0.07 19.09 3.67
CA THR A 93 1.03 18.77 2.60
C THR A 93 1.81 17.51 2.99
N ILE A 94 1.69 16.47 2.16
CA ILE A 94 2.46 15.23 2.33
C ILE A 94 3.78 15.35 1.56
N LYS A 95 4.90 15.13 2.27
CA LYS A 95 6.24 15.10 1.71
C LYS A 95 6.72 13.67 1.55
N TRP A 96 7.49 13.44 0.48
CA TRP A 96 8.03 12.14 0.12
C TRP A 96 9.54 12.24 -0.08
N ASN A 97 10.26 11.23 0.41
CA ASN A 97 11.67 11.07 0.14
C ASN A 97 11.90 10.72 -1.34
N GLU A 98 12.98 11.24 -1.92
CA GLU A 98 13.44 10.80 -3.24
C GLU A 98 13.96 9.35 -3.17
N GLY A 99 13.75 8.60 -4.25
CA GLY A 99 14.27 7.24 -4.41
C GLY A 99 13.18 6.23 -4.75
N TYR A 100 13.49 4.96 -4.50
CA TYR A 100 12.61 3.83 -4.76
C TYR A 100 12.56 2.90 -3.56
N CYS A 101 11.41 2.27 -3.35
CA CYS A 101 11.23 1.16 -2.42
C CYS A 101 10.74 -0.06 -3.21
N VAL A 102 11.34 -1.21 -2.96
CA VAL A 102 10.92 -2.50 -3.51
C VAL A 102 10.52 -3.39 -2.33
N ASN A 103 9.27 -3.85 -2.32
CA ASN A 103 8.77 -4.80 -1.34
C ASN A 103 8.57 -6.16 -1.99
N VAL A 104 9.20 -7.19 -1.44
CA VAL A 104 9.12 -8.57 -1.93
C VAL A 104 8.36 -9.40 -0.92
N VAL A 105 7.26 -10.04 -1.33
CA VAL A 105 6.49 -10.90 -0.44
C VAL A 105 7.07 -12.31 -0.42
N LEU A 106 7.58 -12.72 0.74
CA LEU A 106 7.84 -14.12 1.05
C LEU A 106 6.54 -14.81 1.49
N SER A 107 6.20 -15.93 0.86
CA SER A 107 4.97 -16.66 1.15
C SER A 107 5.24 -18.14 1.40
N SER A 108 4.36 -18.77 2.18
CA SER A 108 4.44 -20.20 2.45
C SER A 108 4.20 -21.01 1.16
N LYS A 109 4.94 -22.10 0.99
CA LYS A 109 4.81 -22.99 -0.17
C LYS A 109 3.37 -23.51 -0.27
N GLY A 110 2.75 -23.32 -1.44
CA GLY A 110 1.36 -23.70 -1.71
C GLY A 110 0.37 -22.53 -1.76
N TYR A 111 0.78 -21.32 -1.34
CA TYR A 111 -0.05 -20.12 -1.50
C TYR A 111 -0.39 -19.85 -2.98
N PRO A 112 -1.64 -19.43 -3.32
CA PRO A 112 -2.74 -19.03 -2.44
C PRO A 112 -3.68 -20.18 -2.02
N GLU A 113 -3.37 -21.43 -2.35
CA GLU A 113 -4.18 -22.60 -2.01
C GLU A 113 -3.92 -23.08 -0.57
N ALA A 114 -4.12 -24.37 -0.29
CA ALA A 114 -3.77 -24.94 1.00
C ALA A 114 -2.23 -24.95 1.17
N TYR A 115 -1.78 -24.46 2.31
CA TYR A 115 -0.37 -24.45 2.70
C TYR A 115 -0.21 -24.92 4.15
N GLU A 116 0.92 -25.55 4.43
CA GLU A 116 1.30 -25.93 5.78
C GLU A 116 1.78 -24.72 6.59
N LYS A 117 1.61 -24.79 7.91
CA LYS A 117 1.95 -23.74 8.88
C LYS A 117 2.88 -24.32 9.94
N GLY A 118 3.49 -23.45 10.74
CA GLY A 118 4.37 -23.84 11.84
C GLY A 118 5.84 -24.00 11.43
N TYR A 119 6.21 -23.51 10.25
CA TYR A 119 7.62 -23.44 9.86
C TYR A 119 8.30 -22.33 10.63
N GLU A 120 9.46 -22.63 11.21
CA GLU A 120 10.28 -21.64 11.91
C GLU A 120 10.72 -20.53 10.96
N ILE A 121 10.65 -19.30 11.47
CA ILE A 121 11.08 -18.08 10.82
C ILE A 121 12.27 -17.54 11.60
N SER A 122 13.44 -17.56 10.96
CA SER A 122 14.65 -16.89 11.44
C SER A 122 14.97 -15.70 10.55
N ILE A 123 15.20 -14.53 11.14
CA ILE A 123 15.68 -13.34 10.42
C ILE A 123 17.17 -13.22 10.74
N ASP A 124 18.00 -13.19 9.71
CA ASP A 124 19.43 -12.94 9.85
C ASP A 124 19.67 -11.46 10.17
N GLU A 125 20.24 -11.18 11.34
CA GLU A 125 20.53 -9.81 11.82
C GLU A 125 21.50 -9.05 10.92
N SER A 126 22.26 -9.74 10.05
CA SER A 126 23.15 -9.11 9.09
C SER A 126 22.42 -8.54 7.87
N LEU A 127 21.16 -8.93 7.65
CA LEU A 127 20.35 -8.39 6.57
C LEU A 127 20.04 -6.92 6.85
N LYS A 128 20.18 -6.10 5.80
CA LYS A 128 19.86 -4.68 5.84
C LYS A 128 18.49 -4.46 5.24
N GLY A 129 17.72 -3.56 5.83
CA GLY A 129 16.40 -3.17 5.35
C GLY A 129 15.35 -3.18 6.45
N GLU A 130 14.11 -2.87 6.06
CA GLU A 130 12.94 -2.90 6.94
C GLU A 130 12.14 -4.18 6.71
N TYR A 131 11.85 -4.92 7.77
CA TYR A 131 11.09 -6.17 7.72
C TYR A 131 9.70 -5.98 8.32
N PHE A 132 8.67 -6.09 7.50
CA PHE A 132 7.29 -6.16 7.96
C PHE A 132 6.87 -7.61 8.11
N ILE A 133 6.63 -8.05 9.35
CA ILE A 133 6.23 -9.42 9.65
C ILE A 133 4.73 -9.55 9.49
N ALA A 134 4.28 -10.39 8.57
CA ALA A 134 2.87 -10.78 8.47
C ALA A 134 2.74 -12.31 8.41
N GLY A 135 1.55 -12.81 8.80
CA GLY A 135 1.27 -14.24 8.75
C GLY A 135 2.21 -15.08 9.62
N ALA A 136 2.66 -14.56 10.75
CA ALA A 136 3.49 -15.27 11.72
C ALA A 136 2.86 -15.26 13.12
N LYS A 137 3.24 -16.20 13.97
CA LYS A 137 2.87 -16.23 15.40
C LYS A 137 4.09 -16.62 16.22
N LYS A 138 4.11 -16.19 17.48
CA LYS A 138 5.14 -16.60 18.43
C LYS A 138 4.73 -17.91 19.12
N GLU A 139 5.59 -18.92 19.09
CA GLU A 139 5.47 -20.17 19.85
C GLU A 139 6.69 -20.30 20.78
N GLY A 140 6.49 -20.01 22.07
CA GLY A 140 7.61 -19.90 23.01
C GLY A 140 8.50 -18.70 22.64
N ASP A 141 9.78 -18.96 22.37
CA ASP A 141 10.75 -17.96 21.89
C ASP A 141 10.91 -17.94 20.37
N THR A 142 10.24 -18.85 19.66
CA THR A 142 10.37 -19.01 18.21
C THR A 142 9.24 -18.31 17.47
N LEU A 143 9.55 -17.67 16.35
CA LEU A 143 8.57 -17.15 15.41
C LEU A 143 8.26 -18.23 14.36
N VAL A 144 6.99 -18.53 14.12
CA VAL A 144 6.58 -19.56 13.15
C VAL A 144 5.51 -19.05 12.19
N THR A 145 5.43 -19.63 11.00
CA THR A 145 4.40 -19.28 10.02
C THR A 145 2.99 -19.62 10.54
N SER A 146 2.05 -18.68 10.39
CA SER A 146 0.65 -18.82 10.78
C SER A 146 -0.34 -18.36 9.69
N GLY A 147 0.17 -17.68 8.65
CA GLY A 147 -0.57 -17.15 7.50
C GLY A 147 0.29 -17.07 6.25
N GLY A 148 -0.24 -16.43 5.20
CA GLY A 148 0.28 -16.55 3.83
C GLY A 148 1.53 -15.74 3.50
N SER A 149 1.74 -14.57 4.10
CA SER A 149 2.65 -13.50 3.63
C SER A 149 2.92 -12.54 4.80
N THR A 150 4.07 -11.89 5.05
CA THR A 150 5.02 -11.09 4.23
C THR A 150 6.30 -10.82 5.06
N PHE A 151 7.44 -10.51 4.41
CA PHE A 151 8.67 -9.90 4.96
C PHE A 151 9.20 -8.90 3.92
N CYS A 152 9.42 -7.62 4.24
CA CYS A 152 10.04 -6.66 3.31
C CYS A 152 11.56 -6.60 3.52
N SER A 153 12.31 -6.14 2.52
CA SER A 153 13.70 -5.72 2.65
C SER A 153 13.95 -4.58 1.66
N ARG A 154 14.49 -3.46 2.14
CA ARG A 154 14.69 -2.22 1.37
C ARG A 154 15.69 -2.37 0.22
#